data_AF-A0A3N6UY27-F1
#
_entry.id   AF-A0A3N6UY27-F1
#
_cell.length_a   1.000
_cell.length_b   1.000
_cell.length_c   1.000
_cell.angle_alpha   90.00
_cell.angle_beta   90.00
_cell.angle_gamma   90.00
#
_symmetry.space_group_name_H-M   'P 1'
#
loop_
_entity.id
_entity.type
_entity.pdbx_description
1 polymer ?
#
loop_
_entity_poly.entity_id
_entity_poly.type
_entity_poly.pdbx_seq_one_letter_code
_entity_poly.pdbx_strand_id
1 'polypeptide(L)'
;MRKRRCAAALLAALALSAPLMAQTFVYVSEANDGTIARYTLDEQTGALQLLGRTVTGGKVMPMALSADNHTLYTALRGTPLKLVSWHIDSKTGNLTRSSEIPASASYPWISTDKQGRFLLTASYDGDVVDVYRLAQDGNLTAPPVGHYKTGHAAHSAIIDASGKTVYVANLGTDRVLVLKLSPEGKLSALGHGFVDTTAENGPRHSVLSPDNRYLYNVGEMGGIITQFRREASGALIKVAETPSAVATQYHLAHGRERTADYRDTTPRIWAADIHITPDGRFLYVSERTSSTLSGYRVNPGDGRLRLAGSWVVEKQPRSMAISPDGRWLIASGEKSAVIGSYAIDRQSGALKRVGEAPAGGDANWVTVVSD
;
A
#
# COMPACT_ATOMS: atom_id res chain seq x y z
N MET A 1 67.23 -46.21 11.32
CA MET A 1 66.96 -45.12 10.35
C MET A 1 66.37 -45.78 9.11
N ARG A 2 65.22 -45.48 8.49
CA ARG A 2 64.24 -44.38 8.46
C ARG A 2 62.88 -45.01 8.07
N LYS A 3 61.80 -44.76 8.82
CA LYS A 3 60.43 -45.07 8.37
C LYS A 3 59.96 -43.91 7.48
N ARG A 4 59.63 -44.18 6.21
CA ARG A 4 58.99 -43.21 5.30
C ARG A 4 57.52 -43.11 5.69
N ARG A 5 57.08 -41.94 6.15
CA ARG A 5 55.66 -41.60 6.34
C ARG A 5 55.18 -40.92 5.07
N CYS A 6 54.23 -41.55 4.35
CA CYS A 6 53.45 -40.88 3.32
C CYS A 6 52.46 -39.94 4.02
N ALA A 7 52.60 -38.64 3.79
CA ALA A 7 51.59 -37.65 4.18
C ALA A 7 50.55 -37.57 3.06
N ALA A 8 49.31 -37.97 3.36
CA ALA A 8 48.17 -37.71 2.50
C ALA A 8 47.76 -36.24 2.66
N ALA A 9 47.86 -35.45 1.59
CA ALA A 9 47.34 -34.09 1.55
C ALA A 9 45.82 -34.16 1.35
N LEU A 10 45.04 -33.83 2.40
CA LEU A 10 43.62 -33.52 2.24
C LEU A 10 43.50 -32.17 1.53
N LEU A 11 43.01 -32.18 0.29
CA LEU A 11 42.45 -30.98 -0.33
C LEU A 11 41.07 -30.72 0.28
N ALA A 12 40.99 -29.71 1.15
CA ALA A 12 39.71 -29.16 1.58
C ALA A 12 39.11 -28.36 0.41
N ALA A 13 38.06 -28.89 -0.21
CA ALA A 13 37.25 -28.14 -1.16
C ALA A 13 36.48 -27.06 -0.39
N LEU A 14 36.91 -25.80 -0.49
CA LEU A 14 36.11 -24.65 -0.09
C LEU A 14 34.93 -24.54 -1.06
N ALA A 15 33.78 -25.06 -0.66
CA ALA A 15 32.52 -24.71 -1.29
C ALA A 15 32.26 -23.22 -1.03
N LEU A 16 32.50 -22.38 -2.05
CA LEU A 16 32.00 -21.01 -2.07
C LEU A 16 30.47 -21.08 -2.08
N SER A 17 29.85 -20.99 -0.91
CA SER A 17 28.43 -20.71 -0.80
C SER A 17 28.20 -19.33 -1.43
N ALA A 18 27.64 -19.30 -2.64
CA ALA A 18 27.12 -18.05 -3.17
C ALA A 18 26.13 -17.49 -2.13
N PRO A 19 26.23 -16.21 -1.75
CA PRO A 19 25.23 -15.63 -0.86
C PRO A 19 23.87 -15.84 -1.52
N LEU A 20 22.93 -16.43 -0.78
CA LEU A 20 21.54 -16.48 -1.20
C LEU A 20 21.13 -15.01 -1.36
N MET A 21 21.04 -14.51 -2.59
CA MET A 21 20.48 -13.19 -2.83
C MET A 21 19.04 -13.25 -2.34
N ALA A 22 18.67 -12.38 -1.40
CA ALA A 22 17.28 -12.23 -0.98
C ALA A 22 16.45 -12.02 -2.24
N GLN A 23 15.35 -12.76 -2.37
CA GLN A 23 14.48 -12.65 -3.54
C GLN A 23 13.34 -11.70 -3.20
N THR A 24 13.21 -10.65 -3.98
CA THR A 24 12.07 -9.73 -3.87
C THR A 24 10.98 -10.15 -4.85
N PHE A 25 9.76 -10.32 -4.34
CA PHE A 25 8.56 -10.59 -5.12
C PHE A 25 7.64 -9.37 -5.14
N VAL A 26 6.96 -9.19 -6.27
CA VAL A 26 5.89 -8.21 -6.42
C VAL A 26 4.59 -8.96 -6.66
N TYR A 27 3.56 -8.61 -5.91
CA TYR A 27 2.19 -9.10 -6.10
C TYR A 27 1.32 -7.97 -6.63
N VAL A 28 0.54 -8.26 -7.66
CA VAL A 28 -0.39 -7.31 -8.27
C VAL A 28 -1.77 -7.93 -8.37
N SER A 29 -2.76 -7.24 -7.81
CA SER A 29 -4.18 -7.58 -7.95
C SER A 29 -4.67 -7.20 -9.36
N GLU A 30 -5.20 -8.17 -10.11
CA GLU A 30 -5.80 -8.02 -11.45
C GLU A 30 -7.32 -8.25 -11.32
N ALA A 31 -8.05 -7.19 -10.95
CA ALA A 31 -9.41 -7.34 -10.42
C ALA A 31 -10.45 -7.81 -11.44
N ASN A 32 -10.29 -7.45 -12.72
CA ASN A 32 -11.18 -7.91 -13.78
C ASN A 32 -10.96 -9.39 -14.09
N ASP A 33 -9.73 -9.87 -13.95
CA ASP A 33 -9.35 -11.24 -14.25
C ASP A 33 -9.56 -12.17 -13.05
N GLY A 34 -9.72 -11.61 -11.84
CA GLY A 34 -9.86 -12.38 -10.60
C GLY A 34 -8.58 -13.12 -10.24
N THR A 35 -7.43 -12.52 -10.51
CA THR A 35 -6.10 -13.10 -10.31
C THR A 35 -5.20 -12.18 -9.49
N ILE A 36 -4.21 -12.79 -8.83
CA ILE A 36 -3.04 -12.09 -8.29
C ILE A 36 -1.85 -12.52 -9.15
N ALA A 37 -1.29 -11.59 -9.91
CA ALA A 37 -0.04 -11.83 -10.62
C ALA A 37 1.15 -11.68 -9.66
N ARG A 38 2.15 -12.55 -9.84
CA ARG A 38 3.40 -12.55 -9.09
C ARG A 38 4.57 -12.36 -10.04
N TYR A 39 5.48 -11.47 -9.67
CA TYR A 39 6.70 -11.16 -10.40
C TYR A 39 7.92 -11.31 -9.48
N THR A 40 9.08 -11.63 -10.04
CA THR A 40 10.36 -11.31 -9.37
C THR A 40 10.73 -9.86 -9.68
N LEU A 41 11.39 -9.22 -8.72
CA LEU A 41 12.10 -7.96 -8.91
C LEU A 41 13.60 -8.23 -8.79
N ASP A 42 14.33 -7.98 -9.87
CA ASP A 42 15.79 -7.97 -9.82
C ASP A 42 16.25 -6.75 -9.02
N GLU A 43 16.86 -6.99 -7.86
CA GLU A 43 17.24 -5.91 -6.95
C GLU A 43 18.36 -5.03 -7.47
N GLN A 44 19.16 -5.49 -8.43
CA GLN A 44 20.27 -4.72 -8.98
C GLN A 44 19.82 -3.80 -10.12
N THR A 45 18.90 -4.30 -10.96
CA THR A 45 18.49 -3.63 -12.19
C THR A 45 17.08 -3.04 -12.14
N GLY A 46 16.25 -3.51 -11.20
CA GLY A 46 14.83 -3.18 -11.11
C GLY A 46 13.98 -3.89 -12.16
N ALA A 47 14.53 -4.84 -12.92
CA ALA A 47 13.79 -5.59 -13.92
C ALA A 47 12.70 -6.47 -13.27
N LEU A 48 11.55 -6.56 -13.92
CA LEU A 48 10.42 -7.37 -13.49
C LEU A 48 10.29 -8.60 -14.41
N GLN A 49 10.09 -9.76 -13.83
CA GLN A 49 9.75 -10.96 -14.58
C GLN A 49 8.48 -11.59 -14.02
N LEU A 50 7.45 -11.70 -14.86
CA LEU A 50 6.22 -12.40 -14.51
C LEU A 50 6.51 -13.88 -14.28
N LEU A 51 6.17 -14.38 -13.08
CA LEU A 51 6.33 -15.78 -12.71
C LEU A 51 5.04 -16.58 -12.86
N GLY A 52 3.88 -15.95 -12.73
CA GLY A 52 2.59 -16.64 -12.81
C GLY A 52 1.45 -15.86 -12.16
N ARG A 53 0.27 -16.47 -12.15
CA ARG A 53 -0.97 -15.92 -11.60
C ARG A 53 -1.65 -16.92 -10.68
N THR A 54 -2.15 -16.43 -9.56
CA THR A 54 -2.99 -17.20 -8.64
C THR A 54 -4.44 -16.79 -8.84
N VAL A 55 -5.32 -17.75 -9.12
CA VAL A 55 -6.77 -17.51 -9.23
C VAL A 55 -7.37 -17.33 -7.83
N THR A 56 -8.14 -16.26 -7.63
CA THR A 56 -8.71 -15.92 -6.32
C THR A 56 -10.16 -16.35 -6.18
N GLY A 57 -10.85 -16.69 -7.27
CA GLY A 57 -12.27 -17.08 -7.25
C GLY A 57 -13.23 -15.90 -7.06
N GLY A 58 -12.76 -14.66 -7.26
CA GLY A 58 -13.59 -13.45 -7.23
C GLY A 58 -12.78 -12.19 -7.58
N LYS A 59 -13.44 -11.03 -7.58
CA LYS A 59 -12.75 -9.75 -7.80
C LYS A 59 -11.87 -9.40 -6.61
N VAL A 60 -10.58 -9.71 -6.68
CA VAL A 60 -9.57 -9.29 -5.70
C VAL A 60 -9.23 -7.83 -5.92
N MET A 61 -9.06 -7.07 -4.83
CA MET A 61 -8.57 -5.69 -4.90
C MET A 61 -7.51 -5.44 -3.82
N PRO A 62 -7.84 -4.94 -2.61
CA PRO A 62 -6.78 -4.58 -1.68
C PRO A 62 -6.08 -5.81 -1.13
N MET A 63 -4.77 -5.67 -0.97
CA MET A 63 -3.90 -6.69 -0.39
C MET A 63 -3.09 -6.08 0.76
N ALA A 64 -2.82 -6.87 1.79
CA ALA A 64 -1.99 -6.49 2.92
C ALA A 64 -1.12 -7.67 3.36
N LEU A 65 0.12 -7.41 3.77
CA LEU A 65 1.01 -8.43 4.30
C LEU A 65 0.85 -8.58 5.80
N SER A 66 1.10 -9.78 6.32
CA SER A 66 1.40 -9.98 7.74
C SER A 66 2.69 -9.26 8.13
N ALA A 67 2.87 -9.01 9.44
CA ALA A 67 4.03 -8.29 9.95
C ALA A 67 5.37 -9.00 9.66
N ASP A 68 5.33 -10.31 9.49
CA ASP A 68 6.47 -11.17 9.14
C ASP A 68 6.59 -11.47 7.64
N ASN A 69 5.73 -10.86 6.80
CA ASN A 69 5.66 -11.06 5.35
C ASN A 69 5.39 -12.51 4.87
N HIS A 70 4.98 -13.42 5.75
CA HIS A 70 4.70 -14.82 5.37
C HIS A 70 3.25 -15.06 4.91
N THR A 71 2.34 -14.12 5.17
CA THR A 71 0.93 -14.21 4.78
C THR A 71 0.51 -12.97 4.00
N LEU A 72 -0.16 -13.18 2.86
CA LEU A 72 -0.87 -12.14 2.13
C LEU A 72 -2.35 -12.24 2.45
N TYR A 73 -2.95 -11.16 2.94
CA TYR A 73 -4.39 -11.01 3.09
C TYR A 73 -4.96 -10.29 1.89
N THR A 74 -6.15 -10.69 1.45
CA THR A 74 -6.83 -10.06 0.31
C THR A 74 -8.33 -9.91 0.59
N ALA A 75 -8.93 -8.83 0.09
CA ALA A 75 -10.38 -8.70 0.06
C ALA A 75 -10.93 -9.02 -1.32
N LEU A 76 -11.90 -9.93 -1.38
CA LEU A 76 -12.70 -10.23 -2.57
C LEU A 76 -14.00 -9.45 -2.50
N ARG A 77 -14.18 -8.53 -3.45
CA ARG A 77 -15.29 -7.56 -3.46
C ARG A 77 -16.48 -7.96 -4.34
N GLY A 78 -16.44 -9.14 -4.95
CA GLY A 78 -17.60 -9.74 -5.63
C GLY A 78 -18.48 -10.51 -4.64
N THR A 79 -19.79 -10.56 -4.86
CA THR A 79 -20.72 -11.31 -4.00
C THR A 79 -20.57 -12.83 -4.19
N PRO A 80 -20.45 -13.64 -3.13
CA PRO A 80 -20.38 -13.25 -1.71
C PRO A 80 -19.03 -12.61 -1.35
N LEU A 81 -19.07 -11.54 -0.54
CA LEU A 81 -17.89 -10.78 -0.11
C LEU A 81 -17.02 -11.61 0.86
N LYS A 82 -15.70 -11.58 0.69
CA LYS A 82 -14.79 -12.42 1.46
C LYS A 82 -13.48 -11.73 1.82
N LEU A 83 -12.88 -12.17 2.91
CA LEU A 83 -11.46 -11.97 3.19
C LEU A 83 -10.74 -13.32 3.09
N VAL A 84 -9.58 -13.33 2.44
CA VAL A 84 -8.81 -14.55 2.18
C VAL A 84 -7.39 -14.36 2.68
N SER A 85 -6.85 -15.39 3.35
CA SER A 85 -5.46 -15.49 3.78
C SER A 85 -4.72 -16.44 2.85
N TRP A 86 -3.51 -16.04 2.44
CA TRP A 86 -2.64 -16.80 1.54
C TRP A 86 -1.27 -16.94 2.16
N HIS A 87 -0.77 -18.17 2.30
CA HIS A 87 0.62 -18.42 2.66
C HIS A 87 1.53 -18.08 1.48
N ILE A 88 2.60 -17.33 1.75
CA ILE A 88 3.66 -17.00 0.79
C ILE A 88 4.80 -18.01 0.96
N ASP A 89 5.06 -18.80 -0.08
CA ASP A 89 6.28 -19.58 -0.16
C ASP A 89 7.47 -18.63 -0.35
N SER A 90 8.38 -18.52 0.62
CA SER A 90 9.49 -17.55 0.59
C SER A 90 10.45 -17.77 -0.58
N LYS A 91 10.64 -19.01 -1.02
CA LYS A 91 11.60 -19.32 -2.09
C LYS A 91 11.08 -19.04 -3.49
N THR A 92 9.77 -19.14 -3.69
CA THR A 92 9.14 -19.05 -5.01
C THR A 92 8.17 -17.89 -5.11
N GLY A 93 7.75 -17.33 -3.99
CA GLY A 93 6.64 -16.39 -3.85
C GLY A 93 5.26 -17.01 -4.11
N ASN A 94 5.13 -18.34 -4.23
CA ASN A 94 3.83 -18.95 -4.55
C ASN A 94 2.81 -18.66 -3.45
N LEU A 95 1.59 -18.36 -3.86
CA LEU A 95 0.48 -18.15 -2.95
C LEU A 95 -0.34 -19.43 -2.83
N THR A 96 -0.41 -19.97 -1.62
CA THR A 96 -1.30 -21.09 -1.28
C THR A 96 -2.40 -20.58 -0.36
N ARG A 97 -3.66 -20.80 -0.72
CA ARG A 97 -4.78 -20.36 0.12
C ARG A 97 -4.74 -21.10 1.47
N SER A 98 -4.69 -20.35 2.58
CA SER A 98 -4.70 -20.92 3.94
C SER A 98 -6.10 -20.87 4.55
N SER A 99 -6.81 -19.75 4.42
CA SER A 99 -8.16 -19.60 4.97
C SER A 99 -9.01 -18.60 4.17
N GLU A 100 -10.32 -18.69 4.35
CA GLU A 100 -11.30 -17.75 3.79
C GLU A 100 -12.43 -17.57 4.82
N ILE A 101 -12.83 -16.31 5.04
CA ILE A 101 -13.94 -15.95 5.92
C ILE A 101 -14.89 -14.98 5.21
N PRO A 102 -16.19 -14.92 5.60
CA PRO A 102 -17.09 -13.90 5.09
C PRO A 102 -16.63 -12.49 5.53
N ALA A 103 -16.70 -11.54 4.60
CA ALA A 103 -16.54 -10.13 4.89
C ALA A 103 -17.89 -9.49 5.25
N SER A 104 -17.94 -8.63 6.28
CA SER A 104 -19.16 -7.91 6.67
C SER A 104 -19.52 -6.77 5.72
N ALA A 105 -18.57 -6.26 4.95
CA ALA A 105 -18.77 -5.22 3.95
C ALA A 105 -17.77 -5.32 2.79
N SER A 106 -17.94 -4.50 1.76
CA SER A 106 -17.03 -4.45 0.60
C SER A 106 -15.86 -3.54 0.91
N TYR A 107 -14.67 -4.12 1.06
CA TYR A 107 -13.48 -3.36 1.49
C TYR A 107 -12.60 -2.96 0.31
N PRO A 108 -12.52 -1.66 -0.08
CA PRO A 108 -11.48 -1.16 -0.98
C PRO A 108 -10.12 -0.98 -0.29
N TRP A 109 -10.03 -1.18 1.03
CA TRP A 109 -8.79 -1.08 1.80
C TRP A 109 -8.73 -2.14 2.89
N ILE A 110 -7.57 -2.77 3.02
CA ILE A 110 -7.19 -3.59 4.19
C ILE A 110 -5.73 -3.28 4.57
N SER A 111 -5.40 -3.37 5.87
CA SER A 111 -4.02 -3.27 6.36
C SER A 111 -3.85 -4.04 7.66
N THR A 112 -2.63 -4.46 7.98
CA THR A 112 -2.32 -5.16 9.23
C THR A 112 -1.68 -4.21 10.24
N ASP A 113 -1.82 -4.51 11.53
CA ASP A 113 -0.97 -3.90 12.53
C ASP A 113 0.42 -4.55 12.57
N LYS A 114 1.44 -3.77 12.94
CA LYS A 114 2.84 -4.23 12.98
C LYS A 114 3.10 -5.31 14.04
N GLN A 115 2.16 -5.56 14.94
CA GLN A 115 2.25 -6.61 15.96
C GLN A 115 1.56 -7.92 15.51
N GLY A 116 0.99 -7.98 14.30
CA GLY A 116 0.36 -9.19 13.77
C GLY A 116 -0.89 -9.63 14.52
N ARG A 117 -1.62 -8.69 15.14
CA ARG A 117 -2.81 -8.96 15.96
C ARG A 117 -4.10 -8.78 15.18
N PHE A 118 -4.13 -7.82 14.26
CA PHE A 118 -5.35 -7.38 13.61
C PHE A 118 -5.17 -7.07 12.13
N LEU A 119 -6.22 -7.36 11.36
CA LEU A 119 -6.46 -6.79 10.05
C LEU A 119 -7.52 -5.70 10.19
N LEU A 120 -7.15 -4.46 9.83
CA LEU A 120 -8.02 -3.30 9.76
C LEU A 120 -8.60 -3.20 8.34
N THR A 121 -9.88 -2.87 8.24
CA THR A 121 -10.56 -2.67 6.96
C THR A 121 -11.21 -1.30 6.91
N ALA A 122 -11.43 -0.76 5.72
CA ALA A 122 -12.34 0.37 5.52
C ALA A 122 -13.31 0.01 4.41
N SER A 123 -14.60 0.31 4.62
CA SER A 123 -15.67 0.08 3.65
C SER A 123 -16.20 1.42 3.18
N TYR A 124 -16.05 1.66 1.89
CA TYR A 124 -16.52 2.88 1.23
C TYR A 124 -18.04 2.91 1.18
N ASP A 125 -18.65 1.87 0.61
CA ASP A 125 -20.11 1.81 0.44
C ASP A 125 -20.85 1.50 1.75
N GLY A 126 -20.13 0.98 2.75
CA GLY A 126 -20.71 0.54 4.03
C GLY A 126 -20.53 1.53 5.18
N ASP A 127 -19.80 2.64 4.98
CA ASP A 127 -19.56 3.68 5.99
C ASP A 127 -18.99 3.15 7.32
N VAL A 128 -18.12 2.14 7.23
CA VAL A 128 -17.61 1.42 8.39
C VAL A 128 -16.12 1.10 8.28
N VAL A 129 -15.49 1.00 9.44
CA VAL A 129 -14.21 0.32 9.65
C VAL A 129 -14.47 -0.90 10.51
N ASP A 130 -14.04 -2.05 10.04
CA ASP A 130 -14.08 -3.31 10.79
C ASP A 130 -12.66 -3.75 11.17
N VAL A 131 -12.55 -4.42 12.31
CA VAL A 131 -11.30 -4.98 12.82
C VAL A 131 -11.47 -6.49 12.95
N TYR A 132 -10.68 -7.24 12.20
CA TYR A 132 -10.61 -8.69 12.29
C TYR A 132 -9.39 -9.10 13.10
N ARG A 133 -9.55 -10.10 13.96
CA ARG A 133 -8.43 -10.67 14.70
C ARG A 133 -7.66 -11.65 13.81
N LEU A 134 -6.34 -11.58 13.92
CA LEU A 134 -5.43 -12.57 13.37
C LEU A 134 -5.15 -13.61 14.46
N ALA A 135 -5.35 -14.88 14.12
CA ALA A 135 -4.95 -15.99 14.97
C ALA A 135 -3.43 -16.17 14.94
N GLN A 136 -2.89 -16.99 15.85
CA GLN A 136 -1.43 -17.21 15.98
C GLN A 136 -0.79 -17.82 14.72
N ASP A 137 -1.57 -18.55 13.92
CA ASP A 137 -1.17 -19.13 12.64
C ASP A 137 -1.30 -18.13 11.46
N GLY A 138 -1.62 -16.87 11.75
CA GLY A 138 -1.83 -15.82 10.76
C GLY A 138 -3.22 -15.84 10.11
N ASN A 139 -4.11 -16.78 10.42
CA ASN A 139 -5.42 -16.83 9.79
C ASN A 139 -6.42 -15.81 10.40
N LEU A 140 -7.33 -15.31 9.56
CA LEU A 140 -8.41 -14.42 9.98
C LEU A 140 -9.53 -15.16 10.73
N THR A 141 -10.09 -14.51 11.75
CA THR A 141 -11.27 -15.01 12.47
C THR A 141 -12.50 -14.11 12.23
N ALA A 142 -13.64 -14.71 11.90
CA ALA A 142 -14.94 -14.03 11.83
C ALA A 142 -15.82 -14.33 13.07
N PRO A 143 -16.77 -13.45 13.43
CA PRO A 143 -17.04 -12.11 12.87
C PRO A 143 -15.93 -11.09 13.25
N PRO A 144 -15.93 -9.87 12.69
CA PRO A 144 -15.00 -8.83 13.14
C PRO A 144 -15.14 -8.58 14.66
N VAL A 145 -14.00 -8.40 15.32
CA VAL A 145 -13.92 -8.11 16.76
C VAL A 145 -14.15 -6.63 17.06
N GLY A 146 -13.99 -5.74 16.08
CA GLY A 146 -14.28 -4.31 16.17
C GLY A 146 -15.11 -3.83 14.99
N HIS A 147 -16.00 -2.87 15.24
CA HIS A 147 -16.86 -2.25 14.25
C HIS A 147 -17.03 -0.77 14.63
N TYR A 148 -16.84 0.13 13.67
CA TYR A 148 -16.97 1.57 13.89
C TYR A 148 -17.65 2.22 12.68
N LYS A 149 -18.75 2.95 12.93
CA LYS A 149 -19.43 3.76 11.91
C LYS A 149 -18.65 5.05 11.69
N THR A 150 -18.15 5.25 10.48
CA THR A 150 -17.25 6.35 10.15
C THR A 150 -18.00 7.59 9.65
N GLY A 151 -19.23 7.40 9.17
CA GLY A 151 -19.88 8.34 8.27
C GLY A 151 -19.48 8.06 6.81
N HIS A 152 -20.09 8.80 5.89
CA HIS A 152 -20.04 8.53 4.45
C HIS A 152 -18.63 8.25 3.92
N ALA A 153 -18.46 7.13 3.23
CA ALA A 153 -17.31 6.81 2.38
C ALA A 153 -15.94 6.70 3.06
N ALA A 154 -15.77 5.74 3.99
CA ALA A 154 -14.45 5.39 4.51
C ALA A 154 -13.59 4.73 3.44
N HIS A 155 -12.40 5.29 3.16
CA HIS A 155 -11.58 4.84 2.05
C HIS A 155 -10.29 4.13 2.49
N SER A 156 -9.73 4.45 3.65
CA SER A 156 -8.58 3.71 4.20
C SER A 156 -8.52 3.78 5.72
N ALA A 157 -7.88 2.78 6.33
CA ALA A 157 -7.60 2.74 7.76
C ALA A 157 -6.18 2.22 7.99
N ILE A 158 -5.30 3.05 8.55
CA ILE A 158 -3.92 2.68 8.91
C ILE A 158 -3.71 2.81 10.41
N ILE A 159 -2.71 2.13 10.96
CA ILE A 159 -2.39 2.17 12.38
C ILE A 159 -0.96 2.65 12.62
N ASP A 160 -0.76 3.37 13.71
CA ASP A 160 0.55 3.81 14.12
C ASP A 160 1.50 2.66 14.49
N ALA A 161 2.79 2.97 14.55
CA ALA A 161 3.82 2.00 14.93
C ALA A 161 3.63 1.42 16.35
N SER A 162 2.87 2.09 17.22
CA SER A 162 2.57 1.61 18.58
C SER A 162 1.43 0.59 18.61
N GLY A 163 0.67 0.45 17.53
CA GLY A 163 -0.50 -0.42 17.45
C GLY A 163 -1.70 0.07 18.27
N LYS A 164 -1.77 1.38 18.58
CA LYS A 164 -2.78 1.95 19.51
C LYS A 164 -3.70 2.98 18.89
N THR A 165 -3.26 3.68 17.84
CA THR A 165 -4.08 4.71 17.18
C THR A 165 -4.26 4.39 15.71
N VAL A 166 -5.52 4.31 15.29
CA VAL A 166 -5.96 4.08 13.91
C VAL A 166 -6.39 5.41 13.31
N TYR A 167 -5.92 5.68 12.10
CA TYR A 167 -6.26 6.83 11.29
C TYR A 167 -7.09 6.41 10.10
N VAL A 168 -8.30 6.94 9.99
CA VAL A 168 -9.26 6.57 8.94
C VAL A 168 -9.46 7.75 8.01
N ALA A 169 -9.05 7.61 6.74
CA ALA A 169 -9.38 8.60 5.74
C ALA A 169 -10.84 8.42 5.30
N ASN A 170 -11.67 9.43 5.54
CA ASN A 170 -13.10 9.38 5.31
C ASN A 170 -13.50 10.38 4.22
N LEU A 171 -13.55 9.89 2.98
CA LEU A 171 -13.69 10.68 1.76
C LEU A 171 -14.95 11.52 1.79
N GLY A 172 -16.09 10.93 2.17
CA GLY A 172 -17.40 11.57 2.11
C GLY A 172 -17.65 12.64 3.16
N THR A 173 -16.71 12.87 4.08
CA THR A 173 -16.86 13.83 5.18
C THR A 173 -15.71 14.84 5.31
N ASP A 174 -14.75 14.79 4.39
CA ASP A 174 -13.52 15.60 4.42
C ASP A 174 -12.72 15.51 5.74
N ARG A 175 -12.73 14.34 6.37
CA ARG A 175 -12.10 14.09 7.67
C ARG A 175 -11.10 12.95 7.62
N VAL A 176 -10.08 13.07 8.47
CA VAL A 176 -9.31 11.93 8.95
C VAL A 176 -9.78 11.62 10.38
N LEU A 177 -10.43 10.48 10.58
CA LEU A 177 -10.82 10.03 11.91
C LEU A 177 -9.59 9.56 12.68
N VAL A 178 -9.58 9.80 13.98
CA VAL A 178 -8.52 9.42 14.89
C VAL A 178 -9.12 8.57 16.00
N LEU A 179 -8.84 7.26 15.94
CA LEU A 179 -9.48 6.26 16.79
C LEU A 179 -8.45 5.54 17.65
N LYS A 180 -8.80 5.24 18.91
CA LYS A 180 -8.06 4.31 19.76
C LYS A 180 -8.43 2.87 19.40
N LEU A 181 -7.43 1.99 19.35
CA LEU A 181 -7.61 0.55 19.24
C LEU A 181 -7.29 -0.12 20.58
N SER A 182 -8.27 -0.83 21.15
CA SER A 182 -8.07 -1.61 22.38
C SER A 182 -7.34 -2.93 22.10
N PRO A 183 -6.74 -3.58 23.12
CA PRO A 183 -6.17 -4.92 22.99
C PRO A 183 -7.16 -5.99 22.50
N GLU A 184 -8.46 -5.78 22.73
CA GLU A 184 -9.55 -6.65 22.29
C GLU A 184 -9.96 -6.38 20.84
N GLY A 185 -9.42 -5.34 20.20
CA GLY A 185 -9.71 -4.94 18.84
C GLY A 185 -10.87 -3.95 18.70
N LYS A 186 -11.33 -3.34 19.81
CA LYS A 186 -12.43 -2.36 19.79
C LYS A 186 -11.91 -0.98 19.42
N LEU A 187 -12.68 -0.28 18.58
CA LEU A 187 -12.40 1.09 18.17
C LEU A 187 -13.22 2.09 18.98
N SER A 188 -12.62 3.22 19.34
CA SER A 188 -13.30 4.34 19.99
C SER A 188 -12.64 5.67 19.59
N ALA A 189 -13.36 6.78 19.66
CA ALA A 189 -12.79 8.09 19.32
C ALA A 189 -11.61 8.47 20.24
N LEU A 190 -10.53 9.01 19.67
CA LEU A 190 -9.47 9.70 20.41
C LEU A 190 -9.80 11.20 20.47
N GLY A 191 -10.08 11.72 21.66
CA GLY A 191 -10.46 13.13 21.83
C GLY A 191 -11.73 13.44 21.06
N HIS A 192 -11.69 14.44 20.16
CA HIS A 192 -12.80 14.79 19.27
C HIS A 192 -13.11 13.70 18.21
N GLY A 193 -12.21 12.75 18.00
CA GLY A 193 -12.40 11.61 17.11
C GLY A 193 -12.05 11.86 15.65
N PHE A 194 -11.75 13.09 15.24
CA PHE A 194 -11.32 13.41 13.89
C PHE A 194 -10.58 14.75 13.81
N VAL A 195 -9.93 14.96 12.67
CA VAL A 195 -9.40 16.24 12.19
C VAL A 195 -9.93 16.50 10.78
N ASP A 196 -10.19 17.77 10.48
CA ASP A 196 -10.66 18.18 9.15
C ASP A 196 -9.48 18.30 8.17
N THR A 197 -9.76 18.00 6.91
CA THR A 197 -8.90 18.30 5.76
C THR A 197 -9.43 19.54 5.02
N THR A 198 -8.82 19.93 3.91
CA THR A 198 -9.44 20.93 3.03
C THR A 198 -10.84 20.47 2.62
N ALA A 199 -11.81 21.38 2.63
CA ALA A 199 -13.16 21.08 2.16
C ALA A 199 -13.15 20.56 0.71
N GLU A 200 -14.00 19.58 0.43
CA GLU A 200 -14.12 18.87 -0.84
C GLU A 200 -12.83 18.16 -1.30
N ASN A 201 -11.84 17.96 -0.42
CA ASN A 201 -10.61 17.29 -0.81
C ASN A 201 -10.81 15.77 -0.98
N GLY A 202 -11.73 15.18 -0.22
CA GLY A 202 -12.04 13.76 -0.24
C GLY A 202 -10.90 12.86 0.25
N PRO A 203 -10.55 12.87 1.56
CA PRO A 203 -9.47 12.07 2.13
C PRO A 203 -9.52 10.61 1.71
N ARG A 204 -8.47 10.15 1.03
CA ARG A 204 -8.43 8.82 0.41
C ARG A 204 -7.47 7.88 1.10
N HIS A 205 -6.18 8.00 0.83
CA HIS A 205 -5.13 7.16 1.41
C HIS A 205 -4.23 7.99 2.31
N SER A 206 -3.69 7.35 3.35
CA SER A 206 -2.75 7.97 4.29
C SER A 206 -1.46 7.16 4.36
N VAL A 207 -0.34 7.83 4.62
CA VAL A 207 0.93 7.21 4.98
C VAL A 207 1.53 7.90 6.21
N LEU A 208 2.12 7.11 7.10
CA LEU A 208 2.89 7.62 8.23
C LEU A 208 4.36 7.76 7.82
N SER A 209 5.03 8.81 8.30
CA SER A 209 6.48 8.89 8.20
C SER A 209 7.14 7.73 8.96
N PRO A 210 8.31 7.22 8.52
CA PRO A 210 8.98 6.09 9.17
C PRO A 210 9.31 6.31 10.66
N ASP A 211 9.54 7.58 11.05
CA ASP A 211 9.75 7.99 12.44
C ASP A 211 8.45 8.17 13.24
N ASN A 212 7.29 7.89 12.62
CA ASN A 212 5.95 7.98 13.21
C ASN A 212 5.58 9.39 13.71
N ARG A 213 6.24 10.44 13.22
CA ARG A 213 6.01 11.84 13.61
C ARG A 213 4.98 12.58 12.76
N TYR A 214 4.77 12.15 11.53
CA TYR A 214 3.86 12.79 10.59
C TYR A 214 2.94 11.79 9.92
N LEU A 215 1.72 12.22 9.63
CA LEU A 215 0.78 11.54 8.75
C LEU A 215 0.51 12.45 7.55
N TYR A 216 0.61 11.89 6.35
CA TYR A 216 0.24 12.56 5.11
C TYR A 216 -0.98 11.86 4.54
N ASN A 217 -2.05 12.62 4.29
CA ASN A 217 -3.26 12.12 3.66
C ASN A 217 -3.44 12.79 2.30
N VAL A 218 -3.63 12.01 1.23
CA VAL A 218 -4.01 12.55 -0.08
C VAL A 218 -5.53 12.51 -0.25
N GLY A 219 -6.10 13.63 -0.68
CA GLY A 219 -7.50 13.69 -1.08
C GLY A 219 -7.73 13.27 -2.53
N GLU A 220 -8.70 12.39 -2.79
CA GLU A 220 -9.06 11.89 -4.12
C GLU A 220 -9.53 13.01 -5.05
N MET A 221 -10.29 13.97 -4.51
CA MET A 221 -11.03 14.97 -5.29
C MET A 221 -10.25 16.27 -5.45
N GLY A 222 -9.64 16.77 -4.37
CA GLY A 222 -8.80 17.97 -4.43
C GLY A 222 -7.37 17.68 -4.88
N GLY A 223 -6.90 16.43 -4.74
CA GLY A 223 -5.49 16.10 -4.96
C GLY A 223 -4.55 16.81 -3.98
N ILE A 224 -5.09 17.35 -2.89
CA ILE A 224 -4.31 18.07 -1.87
C ILE A 224 -3.80 17.04 -0.87
N ILE A 225 -2.50 17.08 -0.60
CA ILE A 225 -1.88 16.33 0.49
C ILE A 225 -1.99 17.17 1.76
N THR A 226 -2.75 16.69 2.73
CA THR A 226 -2.84 17.30 4.06
C THR A 226 -1.80 16.65 4.97
N GLN A 227 -0.91 17.47 5.54
CA GLN A 227 0.12 17.04 6.48
C GLN A 227 -0.37 17.26 7.92
N PHE A 228 -0.28 16.22 8.72
CA PHE A 228 -0.53 16.25 10.15
C PHE A 228 0.74 15.92 10.93
N ARG A 229 1.05 16.72 11.95
CA ARG A 229 2.00 16.35 12.99
C ARG A 229 1.29 15.44 14.00
N ARG A 230 1.88 14.29 14.30
CA ARG A 230 1.37 13.33 15.27
C ARG A 230 1.92 13.66 16.66
N GLU A 231 1.03 13.83 17.61
CA GLU A 231 1.37 13.97 19.04
C GLU A 231 1.70 12.60 19.63
N ALA A 232 2.41 12.59 20.76
CA ALA A 232 2.73 11.35 21.48
C ALA A 232 1.47 10.54 21.87
N SER A 233 0.36 11.24 22.11
CA SER A 233 -0.96 10.66 22.39
C SER A 233 -1.62 9.97 21.19
N GLY A 234 -1.10 10.16 19.97
CA GLY A 234 -1.71 9.75 18.72
C GLY A 234 -2.63 10.81 18.08
N ALA A 235 -2.92 11.90 18.78
CA ALA A 235 -3.67 13.02 18.22
C ALA A 235 -2.95 13.65 17.03
N LEU A 236 -3.70 14.22 16.09
CA LEU A 236 -3.18 14.87 14.89
C LEU A 236 -3.38 16.38 14.96
N ILE A 237 -2.38 17.13 14.48
CA ILE A 237 -2.46 18.58 14.30
C ILE A 237 -2.13 18.88 12.84
N LYS A 238 -3.05 19.52 12.12
CA LYS A 238 -2.83 19.95 10.74
C LYS A 238 -1.72 21.01 10.73
N VAL A 239 -0.65 20.80 9.95
CA VAL A 239 0.52 21.69 9.93
C VAL A 239 0.86 22.24 8.55
N ALA A 240 0.43 21.58 7.48
CA ALA A 240 0.59 22.06 6.11
C ALA A 240 -0.39 21.39 5.15
N GLU A 241 -0.57 22.00 3.98
CA GLU A 241 -1.28 21.44 2.84
C GLU A 241 -0.42 21.64 1.60
N THR A 242 -0.41 20.67 0.70
CA THR A 242 0.31 20.72 -0.57
C THR A 242 -0.67 20.46 -1.70
N PRO A 243 -0.94 21.43 -2.59
CA PRO A 243 -1.91 21.26 -3.66
C PRO A 243 -1.43 20.25 -4.71
N SER A 244 -2.36 19.78 -5.55
CA SER A 244 -2.05 18.88 -6.66
C SER A 244 -0.95 19.49 -7.56
N ALA A 245 0.13 18.74 -7.77
CA ALA A 245 1.24 19.17 -8.60
C ALA A 245 0.89 19.23 -10.10
N VAL A 246 -0.15 18.50 -10.52
CA VAL A 246 -0.46 18.25 -11.93
C VAL A 246 -1.77 18.89 -12.39
N ALA A 247 -2.63 19.35 -11.48
CA ALA A 247 -3.96 19.86 -11.84
C ALA A 247 -3.91 21.02 -12.84
N THR A 248 -3.01 21.99 -12.64
CA THR A 248 -2.87 23.13 -13.57
C THR A 248 -2.27 22.69 -14.91
N GLN A 249 -1.22 21.87 -14.88
CA GLN A 249 -0.52 21.39 -16.08
C GLN A 249 -1.44 20.59 -17.02
N TYR A 250 -2.34 19.79 -16.46
CA TYR A 250 -3.25 18.92 -17.22
C TYR A 250 -4.68 19.46 -17.28
N HIS A 251 -4.91 20.72 -16.88
CA HIS A 251 -6.22 21.38 -16.88
C HIS A 251 -7.33 20.54 -16.20
N LEU A 252 -7.00 19.92 -15.07
CA LEU A 252 -7.92 19.07 -14.34
C LEU A 252 -8.89 19.93 -13.54
N ALA A 253 -10.19 19.73 -13.77
CA ALA A 253 -11.21 20.30 -12.90
C ALA A 253 -11.20 19.62 -11.53
N HIS A 254 -11.77 20.29 -10.52
CA HIS A 254 -11.94 19.70 -9.20
C HIS A 254 -12.67 18.34 -9.27
N GLY A 255 -12.20 17.37 -8.50
CA GLY A 255 -12.76 16.03 -8.47
C GLY A 255 -14.18 15.98 -7.94
N ARG A 256 -14.81 14.83 -8.11
CA ARG A 256 -16.13 14.52 -7.56
C ARG A 256 -16.16 13.05 -7.20
N GLU A 257 -16.96 12.71 -6.20
CA GLU A 257 -17.28 11.34 -5.89
C GLU A 257 -17.86 10.64 -7.13
N ARG A 258 -17.39 9.42 -7.42
CA ARG A 258 -17.80 8.64 -8.59
C ARG A 258 -18.71 7.49 -8.17
N THR A 259 -20.00 7.65 -8.41
CA THR A 259 -21.04 6.62 -8.24
C THR A 259 -21.06 5.64 -9.43
N ALA A 260 -21.81 4.53 -9.33
CA ALA A 260 -21.93 3.54 -10.40
C ALA A 260 -22.49 4.11 -11.72
N ASP A 261 -23.30 5.16 -11.64
CA ASP A 261 -23.89 5.89 -12.75
C ASP A 261 -23.05 7.11 -13.19
N TYR A 262 -21.83 7.28 -12.69
CA TYR A 262 -20.95 8.37 -13.10
C TYR A 262 -20.71 8.35 -14.64
N ARG A 263 -21.06 9.44 -15.33
CA ARG A 263 -20.90 9.63 -16.78
C ARG A 263 -20.14 10.91 -17.17
N ASP A 264 -19.63 11.65 -16.19
CA ASP A 264 -18.89 12.88 -16.47
C ASP A 264 -17.56 12.56 -17.19
N THR A 265 -17.39 13.16 -18.36
CA THR A 265 -16.20 13.01 -19.21
C THR A 265 -15.18 14.14 -19.01
N THR A 266 -15.50 15.13 -18.17
CA THR A 266 -14.58 16.21 -17.80
C THR A 266 -13.31 15.61 -17.18
N PRO A 267 -12.12 15.97 -17.66
CA PRO A 267 -10.87 15.61 -16.98
C PRO A 267 -10.87 16.24 -15.58
N ARG A 268 -11.00 15.40 -14.56
CA ARG A 268 -11.05 15.81 -13.16
C ARG A 268 -9.92 15.20 -12.37
N ILE A 269 -9.47 15.89 -11.33
CA ILE A 269 -8.54 15.34 -10.36
C ILE A 269 -9.10 14.02 -9.82
N TRP A 270 -8.25 13.00 -9.82
CA TRP A 270 -8.57 11.67 -9.33
C TRP A 270 -7.34 11.02 -8.68
N ALA A 271 -6.80 11.69 -7.67
CA ALA A 271 -5.65 11.20 -6.93
C ALA A 271 -5.98 9.84 -6.27
N ALA A 272 -4.99 8.95 -6.17
CA ALA A 272 -5.20 7.62 -5.64
C ALA A 272 -4.26 7.31 -4.48
N ASP A 273 -3.07 6.81 -4.78
CA ASP A 273 -2.22 6.20 -3.77
C ASP A 273 -1.18 7.19 -3.24
N ILE A 274 -0.67 6.93 -2.03
CA ILE A 274 0.38 7.73 -1.40
C ILE A 274 1.36 6.81 -0.66
N HIS A 275 2.65 6.94 -0.97
CA HIS A 275 3.71 6.13 -0.35
C HIS A 275 4.91 7.00 0.00
N ILE A 276 5.62 6.63 1.06
CA ILE A 276 6.86 7.29 1.49
C ILE A 276 8.01 6.28 1.44
N THR A 277 9.20 6.72 1.05
CA THR A 277 10.38 5.86 1.06
C THR A 277 10.72 5.42 2.48
N PRO A 278 11.33 4.23 2.66
CA PRO A 278 11.69 3.71 3.98
C PRO A 278 12.62 4.63 4.79
N ASP A 279 13.45 5.42 4.11
CA ASP A 279 14.31 6.44 4.72
C ASP A 279 13.60 7.78 5.02
N GLY A 280 12.30 7.88 4.68
CA GLY A 280 11.45 9.04 4.90
C GLY A 280 11.78 10.25 4.03
N ARG A 281 12.69 10.13 3.06
CA ARG A 281 13.19 11.28 2.28
C ARG A 281 12.30 11.70 1.13
N PHE A 282 11.54 10.78 0.56
CA PHE A 282 10.67 11.04 -0.58
C PHE A 282 9.28 10.46 -0.39
N LEU A 283 8.28 11.19 -0.88
CA LEU A 283 6.87 10.79 -0.87
C LEU A 283 6.32 10.88 -2.29
N TYR A 284 5.52 9.90 -2.71
CA TYR A 284 4.94 9.83 -4.04
C TYR A 284 3.42 9.71 -3.99
N VAL A 285 2.74 10.39 -4.90
CA VAL A 285 1.28 10.37 -5.07
C VAL A 285 0.92 10.04 -6.50
N SER A 286 -0.07 9.16 -6.72
CA SER A 286 -0.59 8.85 -8.05
C SER A 286 -1.84 9.66 -8.40
N GLU A 287 -1.97 10.02 -9.67
CA GLU A 287 -3.12 10.74 -10.23
C GLU A 287 -3.66 9.98 -11.45
N ARG A 288 -4.89 9.47 -11.33
CA ARG A 288 -5.47 8.54 -12.30
C ARG A 288 -5.82 9.19 -13.63
N THR A 289 -6.30 10.43 -13.63
CA THR A 289 -6.80 11.07 -14.85
C THR A 289 -5.66 11.45 -15.80
N SER A 290 -4.63 12.10 -15.27
CA SER A 290 -3.42 12.49 -16.01
C SER A 290 -2.43 11.33 -16.22
N SER A 291 -2.65 10.20 -15.55
CA SER A 291 -1.73 9.04 -15.55
C SER A 291 -0.32 9.42 -15.13
N THR A 292 -0.22 10.08 -13.98
CA THR A 292 1.05 10.58 -13.44
C THR A 292 1.34 10.10 -12.03
N LEU A 293 2.62 10.06 -11.68
CA LEU A 293 3.11 10.09 -10.30
C LEU A 293 3.76 11.43 -10.03
N SER A 294 3.48 12.04 -8.88
CA SER A 294 4.19 13.23 -8.40
C SER A 294 5.01 12.87 -7.17
N GLY A 295 6.29 13.22 -7.18
CA GLY A 295 7.24 12.96 -6.11
C GLY A 295 7.61 14.22 -5.36
N TYR A 296 7.78 14.10 -4.06
CA TYR A 296 8.09 15.20 -3.15
C TYR A 296 9.27 14.83 -2.29
N ARG A 297 10.21 15.76 -2.10
CA ARG A 297 11.18 15.67 -1.02
C ARG A 297 10.51 16.07 0.29
N VAL A 298 10.72 15.25 1.31
CA VAL A 298 10.27 15.51 2.68
C VAL A 298 11.37 16.26 3.44
N ASN A 299 11.03 17.39 4.06
CA ASN A 299 11.95 18.10 4.93
C ASN A 299 12.16 17.31 6.24
N PRO A 300 13.40 16.98 6.65
CA PRO A 300 13.63 16.16 7.84
C PRO A 300 13.30 16.85 9.17
N GLY A 301 13.25 18.18 9.20
CA GLY A 301 12.94 18.95 10.40
C GLY A 301 11.44 19.00 10.69
N ASP A 302 10.66 19.44 9.69
CA ASP A 302 9.23 19.75 9.83
C ASP A 302 8.29 18.88 8.98
N GLY A 303 8.83 17.96 8.18
CA GLY A 303 8.07 17.07 7.30
C GLY A 303 7.47 17.76 6.06
N ARG A 304 7.69 19.05 5.84
CA ARG A 304 7.07 19.75 4.71
C ARG A 304 7.51 19.17 3.37
N LEU A 305 6.56 19.11 2.44
CA LEU A 305 6.76 18.56 1.11
C LEU A 305 7.23 19.64 0.13
N ARG A 306 8.27 19.33 -0.64
CA ARG A 306 8.70 20.13 -1.79
C ARG A 306 8.69 19.26 -3.04
N LEU A 307 7.97 19.70 -4.07
CA LEU A 307 7.88 18.98 -5.35
C LEU A 307 9.30 18.68 -5.88
N ALA A 308 9.56 17.41 -6.17
CA ALA A 308 10.76 16.92 -6.83
C ALA A 308 10.54 16.74 -8.33
N GLY A 309 9.33 16.34 -8.74
CA GLY A 309 8.93 16.21 -10.13
C GLY A 309 7.60 15.48 -10.28
N SER A 310 7.11 15.42 -11.51
CA SER A 310 5.95 14.63 -11.91
C SER A 310 6.27 13.87 -13.20
N TRP A 311 5.88 12.61 -13.26
CA TRP A 311 6.23 11.70 -14.35
C TRP A 311 4.97 11.01 -14.87
N VAL A 312 4.85 10.92 -16.19
CA VAL A 312 3.83 10.07 -16.83
C VAL A 312 4.21 8.62 -16.60
N VAL A 313 3.23 7.82 -16.19
CA VAL A 313 3.39 6.40 -15.86
C VAL A 313 2.29 5.56 -16.52
N GLU A 314 2.09 4.34 -16.04
CA GLU A 314 1.04 3.40 -16.45
C GLU A 314 -0.34 4.09 -16.45
N LYS A 315 -1.16 3.77 -17.45
CA LYS A 315 -2.45 4.42 -17.66
C LYS A 315 -3.39 4.17 -16.46
N GLN A 316 -3.91 5.25 -15.89
CA GLN A 316 -4.81 5.25 -14.72
C GLN A 316 -4.17 4.59 -13.48
N PRO A 317 -3.06 5.14 -12.94
CA PRO A 317 -2.27 4.53 -11.86
C PRO A 317 -3.03 4.58 -10.53
N ARG A 318 -3.67 3.48 -10.14
CA ARG A 318 -4.42 3.39 -8.89
C ARG A 318 -3.55 2.98 -7.70
N SER A 319 -2.49 2.23 -7.94
CA SER A 319 -1.64 1.73 -6.87
C SER A 319 -0.17 1.75 -7.27
N MET A 320 0.66 1.95 -6.26
CA MET A 320 2.10 1.80 -6.35
C MET A 320 2.64 1.14 -5.10
N ALA A 321 3.88 0.69 -5.15
CA ALA A 321 4.61 0.23 -3.97
C ALA A 321 6.09 0.58 -4.12
N ILE A 322 6.76 0.82 -2.99
CA ILE A 322 8.20 1.09 -2.94
C ILE A 322 8.88 -0.16 -2.37
N SER A 323 9.97 -0.60 -2.99
CA SER A 323 10.75 -1.73 -2.49
C SER A 323 11.29 -1.45 -1.07
N PRO A 324 11.49 -2.47 -0.22
CA PRO A 324 11.95 -2.28 1.16
C PRO A 324 13.29 -1.55 1.29
N ASP A 325 14.16 -1.64 0.29
CA ASP A 325 15.42 -0.90 0.22
C ASP A 325 15.26 0.57 -0.26
N GLY A 326 14.08 0.95 -0.72
CA GLY A 326 13.75 2.27 -1.25
C GLY A 326 14.37 2.61 -2.61
N ARG A 327 14.89 1.63 -3.36
CA ARG A 327 15.50 1.86 -4.69
C ARG A 327 14.49 1.84 -5.82
N TRP A 328 13.42 1.08 -5.68
CA TRP A 328 12.49 0.79 -6.76
C TRP A 328 11.09 1.23 -6.38
N LEU A 329 10.39 1.87 -7.31
CA LEU A 329 8.96 2.12 -7.25
C LEU A 329 8.30 1.29 -8.34
N ILE A 330 7.29 0.53 -7.96
CA ILE A 330 6.47 -0.25 -8.88
C ILE A 330 5.10 0.41 -8.99
N ALA A 331 4.62 0.65 -10.20
CA ALA A 331 3.31 1.26 -10.45
C ALA A 331 2.43 0.35 -11.31
N SER A 332 1.15 0.26 -10.95
CA SER A 332 0.12 -0.43 -11.73
C SER A 332 -1.00 0.54 -12.10
N GLY A 333 -1.57 0.33 -13.28
CA GLY A 333 -2.66 1.14 -13.80
C GLY A 333 -3.87 0.31 -14.17
N GLU A 334 -5.07 0.75 -13.77
CA GLU A 334 -6.36 0.05 -14.01
C GLU A 334 -6.64 -0.16 -15.51
N LYS A 335 -6.02 0.67 -16.38
CA LYS A 335 -6.16 0.61 -17.85
C LYS A 335 -4.84 0.33 -18.57
N SER A 336 -3.82 -0.12 -17.84
CA SER A 336 -2.52 -0.48 -18.40
C SER A 336 -2.46 -1.96 -18.70
N ALA A 337 -1.81 -2.34 -19.80
CA ALA A 337 -1.50 -3.74 -20.11
C ALA A 337 -0.19 -4.22 -19.44
N VAL A 338 0.50 -3.32 -18.74
CA VAL A 338 1.78 -3.58 -18.06
C VAL A 338 1.83 -2.91 -16.70
N ILE A 339 2.64 -3.47 -15.80
CA ILE A 339 3.17 -2.75 -14.64
C ILE A 339 4.55 -2.17 -14.96
N GLY A 340 4.88 -1.03 -14.36
CA GLY A 340 6.17 -0.37 -14.54
C GLY A 340 7.05 -0.47 -13.31
N SER A 341 8.36 -0.56 -13.52
CA SER A 341 9.39 -0.44 -12.50
C SER A 341 10.25 0.79 -12.76
N TYR A 342 10.46 1.57 -11.70
CA TYR A 342 11.13 2.86 -11.74
C TYR A 342 12.24 2.90 -10.68
N ALA A 343 13.46 3.24 -11.10
CA ALA A 343 14.54 3.61 -10.18
C ALA A 343 14.21 4.94 -9.50
N ILE A 344 14.36 5.00 -8.19
CA ILE A 344 14.30 6.23 -7.40
C ILE A 344 15.73 6.78 -7.28
N ASP A 345 15.96 7.96 -7.85
CA ASP A 345 17.22 8.66 -7.63
C ASP A 345 17.37 9.05 -6.14
N ARG A 346 18.37 8.48 -5.47
CA ARG A 346 18.58 8.63 -4.01
C ARG A 346 18.83 10.07 -3.58
N GLN A 347 19.26 10.93 -4.50
CA GLN A 347 19.56 12.31 -4.17
C GLN A 347 18.35 13.20 -4.37
N SER A 348 17.70 13.13 -5.53
CA SER A 348 16.64 14.03 -5.99
C SER A 348 15.22 13.51 -5.77
N GLY A 349 15.03 12.19 -5.71
CA GLY A 349 13.71 11.55 -5.72
C GLY A 349 13.11 11.44 -7.12
N ALA A 350 13.91 11.65 -8.16
CA ALA A 350 13.44 11.51 -9.54
C ALA A 350 13.20 10.05 -9.89
N LEU A 351 12.11 9.79 -10.62
CA LEU A 351 11.80 8.46 -11.15
C LEU A 351 12.39 8.29 -12.54
N LYS A 352 13.08 7.15 -12.76
CA LYS A 352 13.53 6.71 -14.09
C LYS A 352 13.01 5.30 -14.34
N ARG A 353 12.23 5.12 -15.40
CA ARG A 353 11.75 3.78 -15.79
C ARG A 353 12.92 2.87 -16.15
N VAL A 354 12.92 1.66 -15.61
CA VAL A 354 13.99 0.65 -15.81
C VAL A 354 13.46 -0.69 -16.29
N GLY A 355 12.17 -0.96 -16.13
CA GLY A 355 11.58 -2.22 -16.56
C GLY A 355 10.06 -2.16 -16.60
N GLU A 356 9.47 -3.19 -17.20
CA GLU A 356 8.03 -3.42 -17.23
C GLU A 356 7.76 -4.92 -17.30
N ALA A 357 6.55 -5.32 -16.92
CA ALA A 357 6.08 -6.68 -17.11
C ALA A 357 4.59 -6.71 -17.47
N PRO A 358 4.11 -7.72 -18.23
CA PRO A 358 2.71 -7.83 -18.61
C PRO A 358 1.78 -7.93 -17.40
N ALA A 359 0.71 -7.14 -17.40
CA ALA A 359 -0.35 -7.14 -16.40
C ALA A 359 -1.68 -7.61 -17.01
N GLY A 360 -2.53 -8.18 -16.17
CA GLY A 360 -3.91 -8.52 -16.47
C GLY A 360 -4.85 -7.31 -16.37
N GLY A 361 -6.14 -7.57 -16.57
CA GLY A 361 -7.17 -6.54 -16.55
C GLY A 361 -7.37 -5.91 -15.17
N ASP A 362 -7.47 -4.58 -15.14
CA ASP A 362 -7.74 -3.80 -13.92
C ASP A 362 -6.70 -4.06 -12.82
N ALA A 363 -5.41 -3.90 -13.17
CA ALA A 363 -4.27 -4.04 -12.28
C ALA A 363 -4.22 -2.88 -11.26
N ASN A 364 -4.74 -3.11 -10.05
CA ASN A 364 -5.21 -2.02 -9.20
C ASN A 364 -4.73 -2.05 -7.74
N TRP A 365 -3.86 -2.99 -7.39
CA TRP A 365 -3.15 -3.00 -6.11
C TRP A 365 -1.78 -3.62 -6.27
N VAL A 366 -0.75 -3.01 -5.69
CA VAL A 366 0.64 -3.51 -5.71
C VAL A 366 1.12 -3.75 -4.29
N THR A 367 1.88 -4.82 -4.08
CA THR A 367 2.53 -5.14 -2.82
C THR A 367 3.90 -5.75 -3.12
N VAL A 368 4.92 -5.38 -2.35
CA VAL A 368 6.29 -5.89 -2.50
C VAL A 368 6.69 -6.64 -1.24
N VAL A 369 7.26 -7.83 -1.42
CA VAL A 369 7.76 -8.71 -0.36
C VAL A 369 9.23 -8.99 -0.63
N SER A 370 10.07 -8.83 0.38
CA SER A 370 11.47 -9.27 0.35
C SER A 370 11.68 -10.22 1.51
N ASP A 371 12.43 -11.29 1.26
CA ASP A 371 12.89 -12.26 2.27
C ASP A 371 13.96 -11.70 3.22
#